data_AF-A0A653A7S1-F1
#
_entry.id   AF-A0A653A7S1-F1
#
_cell.length_a   1.000
_cell.length_b   1.000
_cell.length_c   1.000
_cell.angle_alpha   90.00
_cell.angle_beta   90.00
_cell.angle_gamma   90.00
#
_symmetry.space_group_name_H-M   'P 1'
#
loop_
_entity.id
_entity.type
_entity.pdbx_description
1 polymer ?
#
loop_
_entity_poly.entity_id
_entity_poly.type
_entity_poly.pdbx_seq_one_letter_code
_entity_poly.pdbx_strand_id
1 'polypeptide(L)'
;MKLLLDTHVLLWAAGEPEKLSVKARSLLTSPQNTLLFSAASIWEIVIKLGRILIAQAKTEGISLLSADANVLQYGESILRA
;
A
#
# COMPACT_ATOMS: atom_id res chain seq x y z
N MET A 1 -0.14 6.60 24.23
CA MET A 1 -1.15 5.51 24.15
C MET A 1 -0.83 4.60 22.96
N LYS A 2 -1.31 3.35 22.93
CA LYS A 2 -1.17 2.48 21.74
C LYS A 2 -2.32 2.73 20.77
N LEU A 3 -2.01 3.00 19.50
CA LEU A 3 -3.00 3.23 18.44
C LEU A 3 -2.85 2.13 17.39
N LEU A 4 -3.89 1.33 17.18
CA LEU A 4 -3.93 0.36 16.08
C LEU A 4 -4.50 1.04 14.84
N LEU A 5 -3.69 1.13 13.79
CA LEU A 5 -4.02 1.80 12.54
C LEU A 5 -4.64 0.82 11.54
N ASP A 6 -5.70 1.27 10.89
CA ASP A 6 -6.29 0.59 9.75
C ASP A 6 -5.43 0.84 8.48
N THR A 7 -5.58 -0.05 7.50
CA THR A 7 -4.91 0.04 6.19
C THR A 7 -5.11 1.40 5.50
N HIS A 8 -6.32 1.95 5.52
CA HIS A 8 -6.58 3.24 4.85
C HIS A 8 -5.87 4.42 5.55
N VAL A 9 -5.72 4.36 6.87
CA VAL A 9 -4.99 5.39 7.63
C VAL A 9 -3.51 5.37 7.27
N LEU A 10 -2.91 4.18 7.12
CA LEU A 10 -1.53 4.03 6.67
C LEU A 10 -1.32 4.63 5.27
N LEU A 11 -2.23 4.31 4.33
CA LEU A 11 -2.15 4.81 2.96
C LEU A 11 -2.26 6.33 2.89
N TRP A 12 -3.24 6.92 3.60
CA TRP A 12 -3.37 8.38 3.64
C TRP A 12 -2.21 9.03 4.38
N ALA A 13 -1.73 8.48 5.50
CA ALA A 13 -0.58 9.04 6.20
C ALA A 13 0.68 9.07 5.32
N ALA A 14 0.87 8.07 4.45
CA ALA A 14 2.04 7.97 3.59
C ALA A 14 1.95 8.81 2.30
N GLY A 15 0.75 8.97 1.73
CA GLY A 15 0.58 9.60 0.41
C GLY A 15 -0.25 10.89 0.41
N GLU A 16 -1.33 10.94 1.19
CA GLU A 16 -2.35 12.00 1.15
C GLU A 16 -2.77 12.41 2.58
N PRO A 17 -1.84 12.90 3.42
CA PRO A 17 -2.10 13.14 4.84
C PRO A 17 -3.14 14.24 5.07
N GLU A 18 -3.42 15.07 4.08
CA GLU A 18 -4.50 16.06 4.06
C GLU A 18 -5.88 15.42 4.20
N LYS A 19 -6.08 14.18 3.72
CA LYS A 19 -7.34 13.42 3.85
C LYS A 19 -7.62 12.97 5.28
N LEU A 20 -6.61 12.93 6.15
CA LEU A 20 -6.80 12.64 7.57
C LEU A 20 -7.40 13.86 8.28
N SER A 21 -8.29 13.61 9.24
CA SER A 21 -8.77 14.67 10.12
C SER A 21 -7.63 15.31 10.91
N VAL A 22 -7.78 16.57 11.31
CA VAL A 22 -6.80 17.28 12.15
C VAL A 22 -6.51 16.49 13.44
N LYS A 23 -7.54 15.89 14.05
CA LYS A 23 -7.42 15.04 15.23
C LYS A 23 -6.58 13.79 14.94
N ALA A 24 -6.84 13.10 13.83
CA ALA A 24 -6.08 11.91 13.45
C ALA A 24 -4.60 12.25 13.22
N ARG A 25 -4.30 13.34 12.48
CA ARG A 25 -2.92 13.80 12.28
C ARG A 25 -2.22 14.10 13.61
N SER A 26 -2.87 14.82 14.51
CA SER A 26 -2.31 15.13 15.84
C SER A 26 -2.02 13.87 16.66
N LEU A 27 -2.89 12.86 16.59
CA LEU A 27 -2.66 11.58 17.26
C LEU A 27 -1.50 10.79 16.64
N LEU A 28 -1.34 10.83 15.32
CA LEU A 28 -0.27 10.13 14.60
C LEU A 28 1.11 10.79 14.82
N THR A 29 1.17 12.12 14.93
CA THR A 29 2.46 12.84 15.09
C THR A 29 2.88 13.02 16.54
N SER A 30 2.01 12.75 17.50
CA SER A 30 2.33 12.82 18.93
C SER A 30 3.32 11.72 19.30
N PRO A 31 4.54 12.07 19.78
CA PRO A 31 5.55 11.08 20.17
C PRO A 31 5.17 10.27 21.41
N GLN A 32 4.13 10.70 22.14
CA GLN A 32 3.56 9.95 23.27
C GLN A 32 2.72 8.75 22.83
N ASN A 33 2.44 8.63 21.52
CA ASN A 33 1.69 7.53 20.95
C ASN A 33 2.60 6.50 20.29
N THR A 34 2.32 5.23 20.57
CA THR A 34 2.92 4.10 19.86
C THR A 34 1.96 3.68 18.75
N LEU A 35 2.40 3.83 17.51
CA LEU A 35 1.63 3.44 16.34
C LEU A 35 1.86 1.94 16.07
N LEU A 36 0.77 1.20 15.95
CA LEU A 36 0.76 -0.22 15.64
C LEU A 36 -0.06 -0.44 14.38
N PHE A 37 0.30 -1.43 13.58
CA PHE A 37 -0.51 -1.92 12.48
C PHE A 37 -0.39 -3.44 12.41
N SER A 38 -1.39 -4.08 11.81
CA SER A 38 -1.39 -5.53 11.66
C SER A 38 -0.55 -5.95 10.44
N ALA A 39 -0.02 -7.18 10.46
CA ALA A 39 0.54 -7.77 9.25
C ALA A 39 -0.50 -7.83 8.13
N ALA A 40 -1.77 -8.11 8.44
CA ALA A 40 -2.87 -8.13 7.47
C ALA A 40 -3.02 -6.81 6.71
N SER A 41 -2.81 -5.67 7.37
CA SER A 41 -2.84 -4.36 6.71
C SER A 41 -1.77 -4.22 5.62
N ILE A 42 -0.58 -4.81 5.82
CA ILE A 42 0.46 -4.84 4.79
C ILE A 42 0.05 -5.74 3.62
N TRP A 43 -0.53 -6.90 3.91
CA TRP A 43 -1.05 -7.80 2.86
C TRP A 43 -2.09 -7.10 1.98
N GLU A 44 -3.04 -6.38 2.58
CA GLU A 44 -4.05 -5.62 1.84
C GLU A 44 -3.43 -4.56 0.91
N ILE A 45 -2.41 -3.82 1.38
CA ILE A 45 -1.70 -2.82 0.57
C ILE A 45 -1.03 -3.50 -0.63
N VAL A 46 -0.30 -4.59 -0.38
CA VAL A 46 0.43 -5.33 -1.42
C VAL A 46 -0.53 -5.89 -2.49
N ILE A 47 -1.68 -6.43 -2.06
CA ILE A 47 -2.73 -6.92 -2.96
C ILE A 47 -3.30 -5.78 -3.80
N LYS A 48 -3.68 -4.65 -3.18
CA LYS A 48 -4.24 -3.49 -3.88
C LYS A 48 -3.28 -2.88 -4.90
N LEU A 49 -1.97 -2.96 -4.65
CA LEU A 49 -0.93 -2.48 -5.57
C LEU A 49 -0.58 -3.51 -6.67
N GLY A 50 -1.25 -4.67 -6.72
CA GLY A 50 -0.96 -5.71 -7.73
C GLY A 50 0.43 -6.32 -7.62
N ARG A 51 1.15 -6.11 -6.51
CA ARG A 51 2.56 -6.52 -6.37
C ARG A 51 2.74 -8.03 -6.30
N ILE A 52 1.76 -8.76 -5.78
CA ILE A 52 1.76 -10.23 -5.79
C ILE A 52 1.69 -10.76 -7.22
N LEU A 53 0.81 -10.22 -8.06
CA LEU A 53 0.68 -10.64 -9.46
C LEU A 53 1.95 -10.32 -10.27
N ILE A 54 2.56 -9.16 -10.03
CA ILE A 54 3.86 -8.80 -10.63
C ILE A 54 4.94 -9.80 -10.22
N ALA A 55 5.04 -10.13 -8.93
CA ALA A 55 6.05 -11.06 -8.43
C ALA A 55 5.86 -12.48 -8.98
N GLN A 56 4.60 -12.94 -9.08
CA GLN A 56 4.27 -14.23 -9.68
C GLN A 56 4.66 -14.26 -11.16
N ALA A 57 4.26 -13.25 -11.94
CA ALA A 57 4.60 -13.17 -13.36
C ALA A 57 6.11 -13.25 -13.62
N LYS A 58 6.90 -12.55 -12.80
CA LYS A 58 8.37 -12.61 -12.85
C LYS A 58 8.94 -13.96 -12.48
N THR A 59 8.37 -14.63 -11.48
CA THR A 59 8.85 -15.92 -10.99
C THR A 59 8.53 -17.05 -11.95
N GLU A 60 7.34 -17.02 -12.55
CA GLU A 60 6.84 -18.06 -13.45
C GLU A 60 7.21 -17.81 -14.92
N GLY A 61 7.81 -16.66 -15.24
CA GLY A 61 8.18 -16.29 -16.60
C GLY A 61 6.97 -16.05 -17.51
N ILE A 62 5.81 -15.74 -16.94
CA ILE A 62 4.56 -15.46 -17.67
C ILE A 62 4.35 -13.95 -17.82
N SER A 63 3.61 -13.56 -18.86
CA SER A 63 3.24 -12.16 -19.07
C SER A 63 2.03 -11.76 -18.21
N LEU A 64 2.13 -10.65 -17.48
CA LEU A 64 1.01 -10.02 -16.79
C LEU A 64 0.40 -8.93 -17.67
N LEU A 65 -0.86 -9.11 -18.07
CA LEU A 65 -1.63 -8.08 -18.78
C LEU A 65 -2.33 -7.17 -17.76
N SER A 66 -2.11 -5.85 -17.82
CA SER A 66 -2.72 -4.89 -16.89
C SER A 66 -3.15 -3.60 -17.58
N ALA A 67 -4.31 -3.08 -17.18
CA ALA A 67 -4.78 -1.74 -17.58
C ALA A 67 -4.18 -0.62 -16.71
N ASP A 68 -3.60 -0.96 -15.55
CA ASP A 68 -2.95 0.01 -14.66
C ASP A 68 -1.55 0.36 -15.20
N ALA A 69 -1.41 1.60 -15.67
CA ALA A 69 -0.16 2.12 -16.20
C ALA A 69 0.99 2.09 -15.17
N ASN A 70 0.69 2.14 -13.87
CA ASN A 70 1.70 2.03 -12.82
C ASN A 70 2.30 0.62 -12.70
N VAL A 71 1.68 -0.39 -13.28
CA VAL A 71 2.22 -1.76 -13.31
C VAL A 71 3.29 -1.90 -14.39
N LEU A 72 3.25 -1.07 -15.45
CA LEU A 72 4.21 -1.13 -16.57
C LEU A 72 5.66 -0.82 -16.15
N GLN A 73 5.85 -0.06 -15.06
CA GLN A 73 7.18 0.24 -14.53
C GLN A 73 7.95 -1.01 -14.06
N TYR A 74 7.30 -2.18 -13.97
CA TYR A 74 7.88 -3.41 -13.48
C TYR A 74 8.57 -4.29 -14.54
N GLY A 75 8.60 -3.89 -15.81
CA GLY A 75 9.47 -4.45 -16.86
C GLY A 75 8.76 -5.26 -17.95
N GLU A 76 9.55 -5.94 -18.78
CA GLU A 76 9.12 -6.58 -20.05
C GLU A 76 8.04 -7.67 -19.88
N SER A 77 7.97 -8.31 -18.72
CA SER A 77 6.92 -9.28 -18.40
C SER A 77 5.55 -8.65 -18.16
N ILE A 78 5.41 -7.32 -18.25
CA ILE A 78 4.14 -6.61 -18.07
C ILE A 78 3.68 -6.02 -19.40
N LEU A 79 2.50 -6.43 -19.85
CA LEU A 79 1.86 -5.95 -21.06
C LEU A 79 0.71 -5.01 -20.70
N ARG A 80 0.49 -4.00 -21.54
CA ARG A 80 -0.67 -3.12 -21.43
C ARG A 80 -1.90 -3.78 -22.06
N ALA A 81 -2.99 -3.88 -21.29
CA ALA A 81 -4.30 -4.33 -21.76
C ALA A 81 -4.93 -3.32 -22.74
#